data_AF-A0A1I2FTU2-F1
#
_entry.id   AF-A0A1I2FTU2-F1
#
_cell.length_a   1.000
_cell.length_b   1.000
_cell.length_c   1.000
_cell.angle_alpha   90.00
_cell.angle_beta   90.00
_cell.angle_gamma   90.00
#
_symmetry.space_group_name_H-M   'P 1'
#
loop_
_entity.id
_entity.type
_entity.pdbx_description
1 polymer ?
#
loop_
_entity_poly.entity_id
_entity_poly.type
_entity_poly.pdbx_seq_one_letter_code
_entity_poly.pdbx_strand_id
1 'polypeptide(L)'
;MKSLVKKIIVFLGLFMLGFFIGQHIAKAQNASSSLLWEISGKDLKQPSYLFGTFHVLCPQDLMLTEAIKSKVKASQQLVLELDMDDPNLMTEMQKSMVMSNGKTLKEYLNEKDYAVVEQFFKDSLGLPLDQLATFKPFMLSSMLYSKYLGCQTASWEMTLVQLAKAQNAEVLGLETIADQMKAIDFLPYPMQAKSLLESITEYEKYRKELREMLYLYKNQDIEKLYAISIDYFNKEMQGMEKVMLEDRNRNWIPKIEKMCKEKPTFFAVGAGHLGGETGVISLLRKQGYTVKPIENKQEIKNNTTVSESNANQHNEIAKLLIRKWKPDESVIPQMVEDVIEGVRKRDAGQAKQLEGQKMLLAQMLSNVTTEYKTDNTFFVDIPNNPQSGTWKLSEDSKQIIRKDTNGKESVNEILEITDKKLVVLNSDKKKIVFIAL
;
A
#
# COMPACT_ATOMS: atom_id res chain seq x y z
N MET A 1 -7.43 -7.76 66.32
CA MET A 1 -8.13 -6.79 65.45
C MET A 1 -8.59 -7.56 64.23
N LYS A 2 -9.75 -8.23 64.34
CA LYS A 2 -11.09 -7.74 63.94
C LYS A 2 -11.13 -7.45 62.43
N SER A 3 -11.40 -8.48 61.62
CA SER A 3 -12.73 -8.91 61.13
C SER A 3 -12.99 -8.29 59.76
N LEU A 4 -13.46 -8.96 58.71
CA LEU A 4 -14.53 -9.95 58.64
C LEU A 4 -14.43 -10.53 57.19
N VAL A 5 -14.09 -11.78 56.95
CA VAL A 5 -14.96 -12.98 56.96
C VAL A 5 -16.18 -12.89 56.01
N LYS A 6 -16.09 -13.66 54.92
CA LYS A 6 -17.11 -14.48 54.22
C LYS A 6 -18.42 -13.83 53.72
N LYS A 7 -18.75 -14.13 52.46
CA LYS A 7 -19.97 -14.87 52.04
C LYS A 7 -19.75 -15.52 50.64
N ILE A 8 -19.52 -16.85 50.55
CA ILE A 8 -20.42 -17.95 50.04
C ILE A 8 -20.43 -18.00 48.48
N ILE A 9 -19.95 -18.98 47.70
CA ILE A 9 -20.02 -20.48 47.60
C ILE A 9 -21.42 -21.08 47.28
N VAL A 10 -21.62 -21.39 45.98
CA VAL A 10 -22.17 -22.63 45.33
C VAL A 10 -23.57 -23.18 45.72
N PHE A 11 -24.46 -23.35 44.72
CA PHE A 11 -25.23 -24.57 44.27
C PHE A 11 -26.56 -24.15 43.57
N LEU A 12 -26.71 -24.29 42.24
CA LEU A 12 -27.24 -25.46 41.49
C LEU A 12 -28.77 -25.67 41.61
N GLY A 13 -29.48 -25.30 40.54
CA GLY A 13 -30.86 -25.68 40.26
C GLY A 13 -30.98 -26.00 38.76
N LEU A 14 -30.75 -27.26 38.42
CA LEU A 14 -30.82 -27.86 37.09
C LEU A 14 -32.21 -28.53 37.00
N PHE A 15 -33.07 -28.15 36.05
CA PHE A 15 -33.76 -29.08 35.12
C PHE A 15 -34.91 -28.42 34.30
N MET A 16 -34.71 -28.52 32.98
CA MET A 16 -35.64 -28.92 31.92
C MET A 16 -36.60 -27.96 31.19
N LEU A 17 -36.31 -27.93 29.87
CA LEU A 17 -37.19 -28.04 28.71
C LEU A 17 -37.83 -26.77 28.11
N GLY A 18 -37.26 -26.38 26.97
CA GLY A 18 -38.05 -26.10 25.77
C GLY A 18 -37.93 -24.70 25.20
N PHE A 19 -36.95 -24.46 24.32
CA PHE A 19 -37.22 -24.14 22.90
C PHE A 19 -35.90 -23.96 22.13
N PHE A 20 -35.73 -24.77 21.08
CA PHE A 20 -34.83 -24.50 19.98
C PHE A 20 -35.28 -23.20 19.28
N ILE A 21 -34.50 -22.13 19.38
CA ILE A 21 -34.42 -21.11 18.31
C ILE A 21 -32.95 -20.73 18.21
N GLY A 22 -32.37 -21.02 17.04
CA GLY A 22 -30.97 -20.76 16.74
C GLY A 22 -30.62 -19.29 16.94
N GLN A 23 -29.65 -19.04 17.82
CA GLN A 23 -28.87 -17.81 17.75
C GLN A 23 -27.60 -18.13 16.99
N HIS A 24 -27.55 -17.63 15.76
CA HIS A 24 -26.31 -17.35 15.06
C HIS A 24 -25.41 -16.56 16.00
N ILE A 25 -24.45 -17.24 16.63
CA ILE A 25 -23.24 -16.58 17.11
C ILE A 25 -22.49 -16.19 15.83
N ALA A 26 -22.87 -15.05 15.27
CA ALA A 26 -21.99 -14.31 14.39
C ALA A 26 -20.72 -14.07 15.20
N LYS A 27 -19.67 -14.83 14.89
CA LYS A 27 -18.32 -14.52 15.34
C LYS A 27 -18.09 -13.06 14.95
N ALA A 28 -18.01 -12.17 15.93
CA ALA A 28 -17.47 -10.83 15.74
C ALA A 28 -16.01 -10.99 15.35
N GLN A 29 -15.79 -11.20 14.06
CA GLN A 29 -14.48 -11.10 13.43
C GLN A 29 -13.97 -9.70 13.71
N ASN A 30 -12.76 -9.58 14.28
CA ASN A 30 -12.13 -8.31 14.64
C ASN A 30 -12.41 -7.21 13.58
N ALA A 31 -13.38 -6.35 13.88
CA ALA A 31 -13.99 -5.39 12.96
C ALA A 31 -13.15 -4.11 12.83
N SER A 32 -11.84 -4.18 13.09
CA SER A 32 -10.95 -3.02 13.21
C SER A 32 -10.07 -2.77 11.98
N SER A 33 -9.99 -3.70 11.02
CA SER A 33 -9.06 -3.61 9.88
C SER A 33 -9.82 -3.54 8.56
N SER A 34 -10.14 -2.33 8.10
CA SER A 34 -10.70 -2.06 6.77
C SER A 34 -10.34 -0.65 6.31
N LEU A 35 -10.16 -0.48 5.00
CA LEU A 35 -10.08 0.84 4.35
C LEU A 35 -11.44 1.34 3.86
N LEU A 36 -12.45 0.47 3.72
CA LEU A 36 -13.76 0.81 3.19
C LEU A 36 -14.82 0.68 4.27
N TRP A 37 -15.64 1.72 4.44
CA TRP A 37 -16.60 1.84 5.52
C TRP A 37 -17.95 2.28 4.99
N GLU A 38 -19.02 1.73 5.56
CA GLU A 38 -20.39 2.18 5.34
C GLU A 38 -20.79 3.17 6.43
N ILE A 39 -21.38 4.30 6.03
CA ILE A 39 -21.99 5.31 6.89
C ILE A 39 -23.52 5.18 6.75
N SER A 40 -24.20 4.86 7.86
CA SER A 40 -25.66 4.70 7.92
C SER A 40 -26.25 5.21 9.25
N GLY A 41 -27.57 5.14 9.42
CA GLY A 41 -28.28 5.66 10.60
C GLY A 41 -28.64 7.14 10.50
N LYS A 42 -29.01 7.79 11.62
CA LYS A 42 -29.37 9.23 11.71
C LYS A 42 -30.34 9.69 10.60
N ASP A 43 -31.32 8.83 10.30
CA ASP A 43 -32.37 9.03 9.29
C ASP A 43 -31.90 9.06 7.82
N LEU A 44 -30.68 8.61 7.53
CA LEU A 44 -30.24 8.41 6.15
C LEU A 44 -31.12 7.37 5.44
N LYS A 45 -31.73 7.77 4.31
CA LYS A 45 -32.55 6.88 3.47
C LYS A 45 -31.73 5.81 2.75
N GLN A 46 -30.47 6.12 2.47
CA GLN A 46 -29.51 5.25 1.82
C GLN A 46 -28.13 5.49 2.44
N PRO A 47 -27.27 4.46 2.49
CA PRO A 47 -25.93 4.62 3.04
C PRO A 47 -25.04 5.47 2.14
N SER A 48 -24.06 6.13 2.78
CA SER A 48 -22.87 6.68 2.13
C SER A 48 -21.67 5.80 2.47
N TYR A 49 -20.53 6.01 1.81
CA TYR A 49 -19.34 5.20 1.99
C TYR A 49 -18.12 6.08 2.21
N LEU A 50 -17.18 5.61 3.01
CA LEU A 50 -15.92 6.27 3.32
C LEU A 50 -14.77 5.33 3.00
N PHE A 51 -13.81 5.80 2.22
CA PHE A 51 -12.65 5.03 1.79
C PHE A 51 -11.33 5.74 2.16
N GLY A 52 -10.38 4.98 2.69
CA GLY A 52 -9.04 5.44 3.00
C GLY A 52 -8.11 5.24 1.81
N THR A 53 -7.61 6.31 1.21
CA THR A 53 -6.64 6.27 0.10
C THR A 53 -5.20 6.30 0.61
N PHE A 54 -4.28 5.90 -0.25
CA PHE A 54 -2.85 6.20 -0.10
C PHE A 54 -2.43 6.94 -1.36
N HIS A 55 -2.43 8.27 -1.31
CA HIS A 55 -2.44 9.17 -2.48
C HIS A 55 -1.72 8.64 -3.73
N VAL A 56 -0.45 8.21 -3.58
CA VAL A 56 0.33 7.59 -4.64
C VAL A 56 0.92 6.23 -4.24
N LEU A 57 0.84 5.27 -5.15
CA LEU A 57 1.34 3.90 -4.97
C LEU A 57 1.99 3.39 -6.24
N CYS A 58 2.68 2.26 -6.17
CA CYS A 58 2.95 1.51 -7.39
C CYS A 58 1.63 0.96 -7.97
N PRO A 59 1.47 0.91 -9.30
CA PRO A 59 0.23 0.46 -9.93
C PRO A 59 -0.27 -0.90 -9.44
N GLN A 60 0.63 -1.84 -9.18
CA GLN A 60 0.29 -3.17 -8.66
C GLN A 60 -0.30 -3.16 -7.24
N ASP A 61 -0.03 -2.11 -6.45
CA ASP A 61 -0.54 -1.96 -5.08
C ASP A 61 -1.83 -1.14 -5.03
N LEU A 62 -2.20 -0.46 -6.13
CA LEU A 62 -3.47 0.26 -6.28
C LEU A 62 -4.58 -0.73 -6.67
N MET A 63 -5.11 -1.42 -5.67
CA MET A 63 -6.07 -2.51 -5.85
C MET A 63 -7.52 -2.01 -5.84
N LEU A 64 -8.06 -1.69 -7.02
CA LEU A 64 -9.48 -1.34 -7.19
C LEU A 64 -10.38 -2.60 -7.15
N THR A 65 -10.78 -3.01 -5.95
CA THR A 65 -11.62 -4.20 -5.71
C THR A 65 -13.06 -4.03 -6.23
N GLU A 66 -13.78 -5.14 -6.38
CA GLU A 66 -15.21 -5.10 -6.73
C GLU A 66 -16.05 -4.45 -5.64
N ALA A 67 -15.66 -4.57 -4.36
CA ALA A 67 -16.31 -3.87 -3.26
C ALA A 67 -16.24 -2.34 -3.46
N ILE A 68 -15.05 -1.80 -3.75
CA ILE A 68 -14.88 -0.36 -4.02
C ILE A 68 -15.71 0.05 -5.24
N LYS A 69 -15.58 -0.65 -6.37
CA LYS A 69 -16.34 -0.31 -7.60
C LYS A 69 -17.85 -0.32 -7.36
N SER A 70 -18.36 -1.34 -6.66
CA SER A 70 -19.77 -1.48 -6.32
C SER A 70 -20.26 -0.31 -5.45
N LYS A 71 -19.47 0.12 -4.47
CA LYS A 71 -19.83 1.23 -3.59
C LYS A 71 -19.73 2.60 -4.26
N VAL A 72 -18.76 2.79 -5.16
CA VAL A 72 -18.71 4.00 -6.01
C VAL A 72 -19.94 4.04 -6.92
N LYS A 73 -20.32 2.91 -7.55
CA LYS A 73 -21.51 2.81 -8.39
C LYS A 73 -22.83 3.01 -7.64
N ALA A 74 -22.88 2.60 -6.38
CA ALA A 74 -24.04 2.82 -5.51
C ALA A 74 -24.16 4.27 -5.02
N SER A 75 -23.16 5.11 -5.28
CA SER A 75 -23.12 6.51 -4.86
C SER A 75 -23.45 7.44 -6.03
N GLN A 76 -24.05 8.58 -5.73
CA GLN A 76 -24.44 9.59 -6.73
C GLN A 76 -23.38 10.67 -6.94
N GLN A 77 -22.41 10.77 -6.02
CA GLN A 77 -21.31 11.72 -6.08
C GLN A 77 -20.07 11.13 -5.43
N LEU A 78 -18.90 11.55 -5.92
CA LEU A 78 -17.58 11.28 -5.35
C LEU A 78 -17.13 12.54 -4.62
N VAL A 79 -16.70 12.41 -3.38
CA VAL A 79 -16.16 13.53 -2.61
C VAL A 79 -14.75 13.15 -2.15
N LEU A 80 -13.77 13.94 -2.57
CA LEU A 80 -12.37 13.78 -2.22
C LEU A 80 -11.94 14.86 -1.21
N GLU A 81 -10.69 14.88 -0.80
CA GLU A 81 -10.16 16.01 -0.02
C GLU A 81 -10.24 17.31 -0.83
N LEU A 82 -9.76 17.28 -2.08
CA LEU A 82 -9.85 18.40 -3.02
C LEU A 82 -10.84 18.09 -4.14
N ASP A 83 -11.50 19.13 -4.63
CA ASP A 83 -12.28 19.03 -5.86
C ASP A 83 -11.34 18.86 -7.06
N MET A 84 -11.18 17.63 -7.53
CA MET A 84 -10.28 17.29 -8.62
C MET A 84 -10.85 17.56 -10.01
N ASP A 85 -12.12 17.96 -10.12
CA ASP A 85 -12.71 18.36 -11.41
C ASP A 85 -12.90 19.88 -11.57
N ASP A 86 -12.61 20.66 -10.52
CA ASP A 86 -12.56 22.13 -10.58
C ASP A 86 -11.61 22.61 -11.69
N PRO A 87 -12.10 23.40 -12.67
CA PRO A 87 -11.27 23.94 -13.75
C PRO A 87 -10.11 24.83 -13.26
N ASN A 88 -10.19 25.40 -12.04
CA ASN A 88 -9.15 26.25 -11.47
C ASN A 88 -8.09 25.47 -10.67
N LEU A 89 -8.32 24.19 -10.36
CA LEU A 89 -7.46 23.37 -9.49
C LEU A 89 -5.98 23.47 -9.89
N MET A 90 -5.67 23.27 -11.17
CA MET A 90 -4.29 23.30 -11.65
C MET A 90 -3.63 24.67 -11.46
N THR A 91 -4.37 25.75 -11.69
CA THR A 91 -3.87 27.12 -11.53
C THR A 91 -3.61 27.43 -10.06
N GLU A 92 -4.54 27.05 -9.18
CA GLU A 92 -4.39 27.25 -7.73
C GLU A 92 -3.25 26.41 -7.16
N MET A 93 -3.10 25.16 -7.62
CA MET A 93 -2.04 24.27 -7.20
C MET A 93 -0.67 24.82 -7.61
N GLN A 94 -0.51 25.30 -8.86
CA GLN A 94 0.73 25.92 -9.32
C GLN A 94 1.09 27.16 -8.50
N LYS A 95 0.12 28.04 -8.20
CA LYS A 95 0.35 29.21 -7.33
C LYS A 95 0.73 28.83 -5.92
N SER A 96 0.20 27.71 -5.42
CA SER A 96 0.40 27.21 -4.07
C SER A 96 1.73 26.46 -3.87
N MET A 97 2.36 26.00 -4.95
CA MET A 97 3.63 25.27 -4.92
C MET A 97 4.83 26.15 -4.55
N VAL A 98 4.75 27.46 -4.78
CA VAL A 98 5.87 28.40 -4.54
C VAL A 98 5.86 28.97 -3.13
N MET A 99 7.04 29.26 -2.59
CA MET A 99 7.19 29.93 -1.29
C MET A 99 6.66 31.36 -1.36
N SER A 100 5.91 31.77 -0.33
CA SER A 100 5.20 33.05 -0.32
C SER A 100 6.08 34.27 -0.08
N ASN A 101 7.29 34.09 0.44
CA ASN A 101 8.20 35.18 0.80
C ASN A 101 9.24 35.52 -0.29
N GLY A 102 9.12 34.92 -1.48
CA GLY A 102 10.02 35.18 -2.61
C GLY A 102 11.44 34.65 -2.44
N LYS A 103 11.73 33.96 -1.33
CA LYS A 103 13.03 33.34 -1.09
C LYS A 103 13.21 32.07 -1.90
N THR A 104 14.45 31.63 -2.01
CA THR A 104 14.82 30.36 -2.65
C THR A 104 15.30 29.33 -1.65
N LEU A 105 15.34 28.05 -2.04
CA LEU A 105 15.85 26.96 -1.22
C LEU A 105 17.30 27.21 -0.75
N LYS A 106 18.13 27.88 -1.58
CA LYS A 106 19.51 28.27 -1.25
C LYS A 106 19.61 29.16 0.00
N GLU A 107 18.53 29.87 0.36
CA GLU A 107 18.53 30.73 1.55
C GLU A 107 18.20 29.98 2.85
N TYR A 108 17.77 28.72 2.75
CA TYR A 108 17.43 27.88 3.92
C TYR A 108 18.42 26.74 4.14
N LEU A 109 19.34 26.51 3.20
CA LEU A 109 20.39 25.51 3.28
C LEU A 109 21.76 26.19 3.15
N ASN A 110 22.78 25.67 3.82
CA ASN A 110 24.15 26.09 3.52
C ASN A 110 24.60 25.52 2.16
N GLU A 111 25.72 26.03 1.63
CA GLU A 111 26.24 25.64 0.30
C GLU A 111 26.43 24.12 0.15
N LYS A 112 26.93 23.45 1.20
CA LYS A 112 27.17 22.01 1.20
C LYS A 112 25.86 21.23 1.13
N ASP A 113 24.90 21.60 1.96
CA ASP A 113 23.61 20.91 2.01
C ASP A 113 22.79 21.17 0.74
N TYR A 114 22.84 22.38 0.19
CA TYR A 114 22.21 22.68 -1.10
C TYR A 114 22.80 21.82 -2.23
N ALA A 115 24.13 21.66 -2.27
CA ALA A 115 24.78 20.82 -3.27
C ALA A 115 24.34 19.34 -3.18
N VAL A 116 24.07 18.83 -1.96
CA VAL A 116 23.52 17.47 -1.79
C VAL A 116 22.13 17.35 -2.41
N VAL A 117 21.24 18.32 -2.16
CA VAL A 117 19.89 18.33 -2.75
C VAL A 117 19.96 18.46 -4.27
N GLU A 118 20.77 19.39 -4.77
CA GLU A 118 20.97 19.62 -6.21
C GLU A 118 21.45 18.37 -6.93
N GLN A 119 22.47 17.71 -6.38
CA GLN A 119 23.02 16.48 -6.95
C GLN A 119 21.97 15.36 -6.99
N PHE A 120 21.19 15.20 -5.91
CA PHE A 120 20.13 14.19 -5.89
C PHE A 120 19.05 14.46 -6.94
N PHE A 121 18.58 15.71 -7.07
CA PHE A 121 17.58 16.09 -8.06
C PHE A 121 18.09 15.85 -9.49
N LYS A 122 19.36 16.16 -9.75
CA LYS A 122 19.98 15.92 -11.05
C LYS A 122 20.13 14.43 -11.35
N ASP A 123 20.77 13.67 -10.46
CA ASP A 123 21.17 12.28 -10.75
C ASP A 123 20.00 11.30 -10.61
N SER A 124 19.16 11.49 -9.60
CA SER A 124 18.07 10.56 -9.31
C SER A 124 16.80 10.96 -10.04
N LEU A 125 16.41 12.24 -10.00
CA LEU A 125 15.15 12.69 -10.60
C LEU A 125 15.30 13.17 -12.06
N GLY A 126 16.51 13.50 -12.51
CA GLY A 126 16.73 14.09 -13.83
C GLY A 126 16.22 15.54 -13.94
N LEU A 127 16.08 16.25 -12.81
CA LEU A 127 15.49 17.58 -12.75
C LEU A 127 16.55 18.63 -12.33
N PRO A 128 16.62 19.79 -13.01
CA PRO A 128 17.47 20.89 -12.60
C PRO A 128 16.84 21.64 -11.40
N LEU A 129 17.48 21.58 -10.23
CA LEU A 129 16.95 22.18 -9.00
C LEU A 129 16.75 23.70 -9.10
N ASP A 130 17.58 24.41 -9.87
CA ASP A 130 17.44 25.87 -10.07
C ASP A 130 16.08 26.26 -10.68
N GLN A 131 15.45 25.40 -11.50
CA GLN A 131 14.10 25.66 -12.05
C GLN A 131 12.99 25.51 -10.99
N LEU A 132 13.31 24.86 -9.88
CA LEU A 132 12.40 24.57 -8.76
C LEU A 132 12.80 25.34 -7.50
N ALA A 133 13.77 26.26 -7.58
CA ALA A 133 14.40 26.87 -6.41
C ALA A 133 13.42 27.67 -5.53
N THR A 134 12.31 28.16 -6.09
CA THR A 134 11.26 28.90 -5.39
C THR A 134 10.14 28.00 -4.86
N PHE A 135 10.14 26.71 -5.19
CA PHE A 135 9.13 25.77 -4.70
C PHE A 135 9.30 25.57 -3.20
N LYS A 136 8.19 25.38 -2.48
CA LYS A 136 8.22 25.01 -1.07
C LYS A 136 9.02 23.72 -0.90
N PRO A 137 9.90 23.61 0.12
CA PRO A 137 10.69 22.39 0.30
C PRO A 137 9.83 21.13 0.50
N PHE A 138 8.64 21.25 1.11
CA PHE A 138 7.67 20.16 1.17
C PHE A 138 7.27 19.63 -0.22
N MET A 139 7.05 20.51 -1.21
CA MET A 139 6.72 20.10 -2.58
C MET A 139 7.89 19.36 -3.22
N LEU A 140 9.12 19.81 -2.97
CA LEU A 140 10.33 19.13 -3.43
C LEU A 140 10.43 17.72 -2.81
N SER A 141 10.18 17.57 -1.50
CA SER A 141 10.15 16.27 -0.82
C SER A 141 9.14 15.31 -1.45
N SER A 142 7.98 15.81 -1.89
CA SER A 142 6.96 14.97 -2.52
C SER A 142 7.44 14.29 -3.82
N MET A 143 8.41 14.89 -4.53
CA MET A 143 8.97 14.33 -5.77
C MET A 143 9.82 13.07 -5.52
N LEU A 144 10.31 12.87 -4.30
CA LEU A 144 11.15 11.73 -3.92
C LEU A 144 10.34 10.43 -3.76
N TYR A 145 9.02 10.50 -3.59
CA TYR A 145 8.17 9.32 -3.37
C TYR A 145 8.31 8.26 -4.44
N SER A 146 8.39 8.65 -5.72
CA SER A 146 8.60 7.72 -6.84
C SER A 146 9.90 6.92 -6.70
N LYS A 147 10.93 7.52 -6.10
CA LYS A 147 12.23 6.87 -5.87
C LYS A 147 12.19 5.92 -4.69
N TYR A 148 11.55 6.32 -3.58
CA TYR A 148 11.36 5.40 -2.45
C TYR A 148 10.55 4.16 -2.85
N LEU A 149 9.49 4.36 -3.64
CA LEU A 149 8.65 3.28 -4.17
C LEU A 149 9.37 2.43 -5.24
N GLY A 150 10.30 3.02 -5.99
CA GLY A 150 11.04 2.33 -7.05
C GLY A 150 10.20 2.03 -8.30
N CYS A 151 9.15 2.82 -8.55
CA CYS A 151 8.21 2.63 -9.64
C CYS A 151 7.65 3.97 -10.13
N GLN A 152 7.09 3.99 -11.33
CA GLN A 152 6.22 5.09 -11.75
C GLN A 152 4.89 4.95 -11.00
N THR A 153 4.49 6.00 -10.29
CA THR A 153 3.35 5.94 -9.37
C THR A 153 2.01 6.11 -10.08
N ALA A 154 0.96 5.51 -9.51
CA ALA A 154 -0.43 5.76 -9.84
C ALA A 154 -1.14 6.45 -8.66
N SER A 155 -2.14 7.30 -8.95
CA SER A 155 -2.93 8.01 -7.94
C SER A 155 -4.29 7.36 -7.70
N TRP A 156 -4.62 7.15 -6.42
CA TRP A 156 -5.93 6.66 -6.00
C TRP A 156 -7.03 7.65 -6.37
N GLU A 157 -6.80 8.92 -6.09
CA GLU A 157 -7.78 9.99 -6.33
C GLU A 157 -8.08 10.11 -7.82
N MET A 158 -7.07 10.12 -8.70
CA MET A 158 -7.30 10.12 -10.15
C MET A 158 -8.04 8.87 -10.65
N THR A 159 -7.75 7.71 -10.06
CA THR A 159 -8.45 6.46 -10.40
C THR A 159 -9.93 6.55 -10.03
N LEU A 160 -10.26 7.11 -8.87
CA LEU A 160 -11.64 7.30 -8.42
C LEU A 160 -12.36 8.38 -9.26
N VAL A 161 -11.69 9.47 -9.62
CA VAL A 161 -12.24 10.50 -10.53
C VAL A 161 -12.61 9.89 -11.88
N GLN A 162 -11.73 9.05 -12.46
CA GLN A 162 -12.02 8.36 -13.72
C GLN A 162 -13.25 7.46 -13.60
N LEU A 163 -13.37 6.73 -12.48
CA LEU A 163 -14.53 5.87 -12.21
C LEU A 163 -15.82 6.68 -12.03
N ALA A 164 -15.78 7.80 -11.31
CA ALA A 164 -16.91 8.69 -11.11
C ALA A 164 -17.36 9.36 -12.43
N LYS A 165 -16.42 9.82 -13.26
CA LYS A 165 -16.72 10.39 -14.57
C LYS A 165 -17.35 9.37 -15.52
N ALA A 166 -16.91 8.11 -15.49
CA ALA A 166 -17.51 7.05 -16.29
C ALA A 166 -19.00 6.78 -15.97
N GLN A 167 -19.48 7.20 -14.80
CA GLN A 167 -20.88 7.09 -14.38
C GLN A 167 -21.61 8.45 -14.32
N ASN A 168 -21.00 9.53 -14.84
CA ASN A 168 -21.50 10.91 -14.76
C ASN A 168 -21.81 11.38 -13.33
N ALA A 169 -21.06 10.87 -12.34
CA ALA A 169 -21.13 11.36 -10.97
C ALA A 169 -20.30 12.64 -10.82
N GLU A 170 -20.84 13.59 -10.05
CA GLU A 170 -20.16 14.82 -9.66
C GLU A 170 -18.95 14.50 -8.78
N VAL A 171 -17.84 15.21 -8.97
CA VAL A 171 -16.68 15.18 -8.06
C VAL A 171 -16.68 16.47 -7.27
N LEU A 172 -16.47 16.36 -5.95
CA LEU A 172 -16.44 17.51 -5.05
C LEU A 172 -15.27 17.38 -4.06
N GLY A 173 -14.93 18.48 -3.39
CA GLY A 173 -13.91 18.53 -2.34
C GLY A 173 -14.46 18.76 -0.93
N LEU A 174 -13.80 18.18 0.08
CA LEU A 174 -14.03 18.49 1.50
C LEU A 174 -13.31 19.77 1.94
N GLU A 175 -12.34 20.24 1.18
CA GLU A 175 -11.54 21.44 1.47
C GLU A 175 -10.93 22.04 0.20
N THR A 176 -10.31 23.21 0.35
CA THR A 176 -9.64 23.92 -0.75
C THR A 176 -8.13 23.67 -0.72
N ILE A 177 -7.45 23.98 -1.84
CA ILE A 177 -5.98 23.96 -1.87
C ILE A 177 -5.41 24.93 -0.82
N ALA A 178 -6.04 26.09 -0.62
CA ALA A 178 -5.61 27.06 0.38
C ALA A 178 -5.67 26.51 1.81
N ASP A 179 -6.70 25.73 2.15
CA ASP A 179 -6.82 25.06 3.44
C ASP A 179 -5.69 24.04 3.66
N GLN A 180 -5.39 23.22 2.64
CA GLN A 180 -4.28 22.25 2.69
C GLN A 180 -2.92 22.94 2.84
N MET A 181 -2.68 23.98 2.04
CA MET A 181 -1.42 24.72 2.09
C MET A 181 -1.23 25.43 3.42
N LYS A 182 -2.31 25.92 4.04
CA LYS A 182 -2.24 26.51 5.39
C LYS A 182 -1.80 25.48 6.42
N ALA A 183 -2.25 24.23 6.32
CA ALA A 183 -1.80 23.15 7.21
C ALA A 183 -0.33 22.78 6.96
N ILE A 184 0.10 22.72 5.70
CA ILE A 184 1.50 22.46 5.33
C ILE A 184 2.43 23.60 5.77
N ASP A 185 2.03 24.85 5.54
CA ASP A 185 2.79 26.06 5.89
C ASP A 185 2.79 26.33 7.40
N PHE A 186 2.08 25.54 8.20
CA PHE A 186 2.27 25.51 9.65
C PHE A 186 3.72 25.14 10.01
N LEU A 187 4.34 24.24 9.23
CA LEU A 187 5.75 23.93 9.35
C LEU A 187 6.58 25.02 8.63
N PRO A 188 7.44 25.79 9.34
CA PRO A 188 8.22 26.86 8.70
C PRO A 188 9.17 26.35 7.61
N TYR A 189 9.40 27.15 6.56
CA TYR A 189 10.29 26.78 5.45
C TYR A 189 11.70 26.29 5.85
N PRO A 190 12.38 26.84 6.87
CA PRO A 190 13.66 26.28 7.34
C PRO A 190 13.53 24.83 7.83
N MET A 191 12.43 24.48 8.51
CA MET A 191 12.17 23.11 8.97
C MET A 191 11.78 22.20 7.81
N GLN A 192 11.00 22.70 6.85
CA GLN A 192 10.72 21.94 5.61
C GLN A 192 12.01 21.66 4.83
N ALA A 193 12.93 22.64 4.73
CA ALA A 193 14.21 22.47 4.03
C ALA A 193 15.12 21.46 4.75
N LYS A 194 15.16 21.49 6.08
CA LYS A 194 15.84 20.46 6.90
C LYS A 194 15.27 19.07 6.63
N SER A 195 13.94 18.93 6.63
CA SER A 195 13.28 17.65 6.35
C SER A 195 13.53 17.15 4.92
N LEU A 196 13.58 18.05 3.93
CA LEU A 196 13.99 17.72 2.56
C LEU A 196 15.42 17.16 2.53
N LEU A 197 16.36 17.83 3.18
CA LEU A 197 17.74 17.34 3.26
C LEU A 197 17.81 15.97 3.94
N GLU A 198 17.15 15.80 5.08
CA GLU A 198 17.10 14.53 5.83
C GLU A 198 16.49 13.40 4.99
N SER A 199 15.45 13.69 4.21
CA SER A 199 14.83 12.72 3.29
C SER A 199 15.82 12.20 2.23
N ILE A 200 16.83 12.99 1.87
CA ILE A 200 17.88 12.63 0.92
C ILE A 200 19.05 11.94 1.63
N THR A 201 19.52 12.47 2.75
CA THR A 201 20.70 11.94 3.46
C THR A 201 20.40 10.67 4.24
N GLU A 202 19.16 10.49 4.71
CA GLU A 202 18.65 9.29 5.39
C GLU A 202 17.73 8.46 4.47
N TYR A 203 18.00 8.46 3.16
CA TYR A 203 17.14 7.88 2.13
C TYR A 203 16.59 6.47 2.45
N GLU A 204 17.45 5.54 2.88
CA GLU A 204 17.02 4.16 3.17
C GLU A 204 16.15 4.03 4.43
N LYS A 205 16.28 4.95 5.39
CA LYS A 205 15.39 5.04 6.56
C LYS A 205 13.98 5.43 6.11
N TYR A 206 13.84 6.55 5.38
CA TYR A 206 12.55 7.00 4.85
C TYR A 206 11.93 5.96 3.90
N ARG A 207 12.75 5.29 3.08
CA ARG A 207 12.30 4.19 2.23
C ARG A 207 11.74 3.02 3.04
N LYS A 208 12.38 2.66 4.16
CA LYS A 208 11.91 1.60 5.06
C LYS A 208 10.62 1.99 5.76
N GLU A 209 10.53 3.21 6.28
CA GLU A 209 9.32 3.76 6.91
C GLU A 209 8.14 3.76 5.92
N LEU A 210 8.34 4.21 4.68
CA LEU A 210 7.32 4.14 3.64
C LEU A 210 6.86 2.70 3.39
N ARG A 211 7.77 1.72 3.30
CA ARG A 211 7.39 0.30 3.14
C ARG A 211 6.57 -0.23 4.31
N GLU A 212 6.85 0.21 5.52
CA GLU A 212 6.07 -0.14 6.71
C GLU A 212 4.66 0.45 6.63
N MET A 213 4.52 1.72 6.25
CA MET A 213 3.21 2.34 6.00
C MET A 213 2.41 1.58 4.93
N LEU A 214 3.06 1.23 3.82
CA LEU A 214 2.43 0.46 2.74
C LEU A 214 1.98 -0.92 3.20
N TYR A 215 2.79 -1.59 4.02
CA TYR A 215 2.42 -2.88 4.59
C TYR A 215 1.14 -2.75 5.44
N LEU A 216 1.07 -1.76 6.32
CA LEU A 216 -0.12 -1.51 7.15
C LEU A 216 -1.34 -1.15 6.30
N TYR A 217 -1.17 -0.29 5.28
CA TYR A 217 -2.22 0.09 4.35
C TYR A 217 -2.77 -1.10 3.57
N LYS A 218 -1.91 -1.95 3.01
CA LYS A 218 -2.32 -3.16 2.29
C LYS A 218 -3.04 -4.17 3.18
N ASN A 219 -2.69 -4.22 4.47
CA ASN A 219 -3.40 -5.00 5.48
C ASN A 219 -4.63 -4.27 6.05
N GLN A 220 -4.89 -3.05 5.62
CA GLN A 220 -6.03 -2.22 6.01
C GLN A 220 -6.05 -1.87 7.51
N ASP A 221 -4.89 -1.81 8.15
CA ASP A 221 -4.73 -1.55 9.58
C ASP A 221 -4.67 -0.04 9.83
N ILE A 222 -5.84 0.62 9.77
CA ILE A 222 -5.96 2.07 9.88
C ILE A 222 -5.57 2.61 11.26
N GLU A 223 -5.72 1.81 12.32
CA GLU A 223 -5.34 2.23 13.67
C GLU A 223 -3.83 2.28 13.83
N LYS A 224 -3.10 1.30 13.28
CA LYS A 224 -1.63 1.35 13.26
C LYS A 224 -1.12 2.45 12.33
N LEU A 225 -1.74 2.66 11.16
CA LEU A 225 -1.39 3.78 10.27
C LEU A 225 -1.55 5.14 10.97
N TYR A 226 -2.64 5.32 11.71
CA TYR A 226 -2.82 6.51 12.53
C TYR A 226 -1.71 6.62 13.59
N ALA A 227 -1.49 5.56 14.37
CA ALA A 227 -0.52 5.56 15.46
C ALA A 227 0.90 5.91 15.02
N ILE A 228 1.39 5.36 13.89
CA ILE A 228 2.73 5.69 13.39
C ILE A 228 2.81 7.12 12.86
N SER A 229 1.71 7.64 12.30
CA SER A 229 1.63 9.03 11.81
C SER A 229 1.70 10.00 13.00
N ILE A 230 1.00 9.67 14.09
CA ILE A 230 1.04 10.45 15.35
C ILE A 230 2.42 10.38 16.01
N ASP A 231 3.04 9.20 16.05
CA ASP A 231 4.38 9.03 16.60
C ASP A 231 5.40 9.90 15.83
N TYR A 232 5.32 9.90 14.49
CA TYR A 232 6.16 10.75 13.64
C TYR A 232 5.92 12.24 13.91
N PHE A 233 4.66 12.70 13.93
CA PHE A 233 4.35 14.10 14.21
C PHE A 233 4.81 14.52 15.60
N ASN A 234 4.65 13.68 16.63
CA ASN A 234 5.04 14.04 17.98
C ASN A 234 6.56 14.09 18.18
N LYS A 235 7.32 13.24 17.49
CA LYS A 235 8.79 13.20 17.60
C LYS A 235 9.48 14.23 16.73
N GLU A 236 9.05 14.35 15.47
CA GLU A 236 9.80 15.08 14.43
C GLU A 236 9.14 16.41 14.04
N MET A 237 7.83 16.57 14.26
CA MET A 237 7.07 17.73 13.76
C MET A 237 5.95 18.18 14.72
N GLN A 238 6.32 18.51 15.96
CA GLN A 238 5.36 18.80 17.04
C GLN A 238 4.25 19.77 16.60
N GLY A 239 3.00 19.39 16.88
CA GLY A 239 1.81 20.17 16.49
C GLY A 239 1.26 19.87 15.10
N MET A 240 2.00 19.16 14.23
CA MET A 240 1.51 18.78 12.90
C MET A 240 0.31 17.83 12.95
N GLU A 241 0.20 16.93 13.93
CA GLU A 241 -0.99 16.09 14.11
C GLU A 241 -2.26 16.93 14.17
N LYS A 242 -2.24 18.00 14.97
CA LYS A 242 -3.40 18.85 15.19
C LYS A 242 -3.86 19.52 13.88
N VAL A 243 -2.92 20.09 13.11
CA VAL A 243 -3.25 20.86 11.90
C VAL A 243 -3.47 19.97 10.67
N MET A 244 -2.73 18.86 10.54
CA MET A 244 -2.82 17.96 9.38
C MET A 244 -3.95 16.96 9.51
N LEU A 245 -4.34 16.55 10.72
CA LEU A 245 -5.37 15.55 10.94
C LEU A 245 -6.54 16.10 11.74
N GLU A 246 -6.35 16.52 12.99
CA GLU A 246 -7.47 16.82 13.89
C GLU A 246 -8.37 17.95 13.38
N ASP A 247 -7.79 19.12 13.06
CA ASP A 247 -8.54 20.31 12.66
C ASP A 247 -9.24 20.07 11.31
N ARG A 248 -8.56 19.42 10.36
CA ARG A 248 -9.10 19.05 9.05
C ARG A 248 -10.27 18.08 9.20
N ASN A 249 -10.08 17.00 9.96
CA ASN A 249 -11.13 16.03 10.25
C ASN A 249 -12.37 16.70 10.84
N ARG A 250 -12.20 17.55 11.87
CA ARG A 250 -13.32 18.27 12.50
C ARG A 250 -14.04 19.20 11.53
N ASN A 251 -13.32 19.88 10.65
CA ASN A 251 -13.89 20.76 9.62
C ASN A 251 -14.67 19.98 8.55
N TRP A 252 -14.29 18.74 8.27
CA TRP A 252 -14.97 17.90 7.28
C TRP A 252 -16.28 17.30 7.80
N ILE A 253 -16.40 17.01 9.11
CA ILE A 253 -17.59 16.33 9.65
C ILE A 253 -18.91 17.04 9.28
N PRO A 254 -19.10 18.35 9.50
CA PRO A 254 -20.35 19.01 9.12
C PRO A 254 -20.66 18.93 7.61
N LYS A 255 -19.61 18.95 6.76
CA LYS A 255 -19.75 18.82 5.30
C LYS A 255 -20.19 17.39 4.93
N ILE A 256 -19.56 16.37 5.51
CA ILE A 256 -19.92 14.96 5.34
C ILE A 256 -21.36 14.71 5.79
N GLU A 257 -21.76 15.23 6.96
CA GLU A 257 -23.13 15.08 7.47
C GLU A 257 -24.17 15.69 6.53
N LYS A 258 -23.90 16.88 6.00
CA LYS A 258 -24.76 17.55 5.02
C LYS A 258 -24.87 16.73 3.73
N MET A 259 -23.74 16.37 3.12
CA MET A 259 -23.69 15.63 1.85
C MET A 259 -24.36 14.26 1.96
N CYS A 260 -24.16 13.53 3.06
CA CYS A 260 -24.84 12.26 3.30
C CYS A 260 -26.37 12.37 3.31
N LYS A 261 -26.92 13.47 3.87
CA LYS A 261 -28.37 13.71 3.92
C LYS A 261 -28.96 14.06 2.56
N GLU A 262 -28.17 14.73 1.73
CA GLU A 262 -28.59 15.14 0.39
C GLU A 262 -28.62 13.96 -0.57
N LYS A 263 -27.52 13.19 -0.65
CA LYS A 263 -27.37 12.07 -1.60
C LYS A 263 -26.43 10.98 -1.06
N PRO A 264 -26.61 9.71 -1.49
CA PRO A 264 -25.61 8.66 -1.27
C PRO A 264 -24.26 9.10 -1.84
N THR A 265 -23.24 9.13 -1.00
CA THR A 265 -21.95 9.74 -1.33
C THR A 265 -20.81 8.76 -1.10
N PHE A 266 -19.86 8.71 -2.03
CA PHE A 266 -18.58 8.02 -1.82
C PHE A 266 -17.52 9.03 -1.43
N PHE A 267 -17.14 9.07 -0.15
CA PHE A 267 -16.04 9.88 0.35
C PHE A 267 -14.72 9.11 0.23
N ALA A 268 -13.66 9.74 -0.25
CA ALA A 268 -12.32 9.18 -0.21
C ALA A 268 -11.30 10.21 0.30
N VAL A 269 -10.63 9.87 1.40
CA VAL A 269 -9.62 10.71 2.07
C VAL A 269 -8.42 9.85 2.42
N GLY A 270 -7.26 10.46 2.66
CA GLY A 270 -6.06 9.73 3.04
C GLY A 270 -6.31 8.84 4.27
N ALA A 271 -5.82 7.60 4.25
CA ALA A 271 -6.09 6.62 5.29
C ALA A 271 -5.67 7.06 6.70
N GLY A 272 -4.69 7.97 6.80
CA GLY A 272 -4.28 8.60 8.07
C GLY A 272 -5.39 9.41 8.75
N HIS A 273 -6.43 9.83 8.02
CA HIS A 273 -7.59 10.55 8.57
C HIS A 273 -8.63 9.64 9.23
N LEU A 274 -8.55 8.32 9.06
CA LEU A 274 -9.63 7.42 9.45
C LEU A 274 -9.56 6.94 10.90
N GLY A 275 -8.37 6.52 11.36
CA GLY A 275 -8.14 5.90 12.66
C GLY A 275 -8.06 6.90 13.83
N GLY A 276 -7.99 6.37 15.05
CA GLY A 276 -7.85 7.19 16.26
C GLY A 276 -9.13 7.88 16.75
N GLU A 277 -9.03 8.56 17.90
CA GLU A 277 -10.19 9.20 18.56
C GLU A 277 -10.70 10.47 17.85
N THR A 278 -9.82 11.11 17.09
CA THR A 278 -10.05 12.30 16.25
C THR A 278 -10.17 11.95 14.76
N GLY A 279 -10.07 10.67 14.41
CA GLY A 279 -10.32 10.17 13.06
C GLY A 279 -11.77 10.35 12.62
N VAL A 280 -11.99 10.47 11.31
CA VAL A 280 -13.32 10.68 10.71
C VAL A 280 -14.33 9.63 11.16
N ILE A 281 -13.91 8.36 11.29
CA ILE A 281 -14.79 7.26 11.74
C ILE A 281 -15.29 7.51 13.17
N SER A 282 -14.37 7.81 14.08
CA SER A 282 -14.69 8.08 15.48
C SER A 282 -15.55 9.32 15.64
N LEU A 283 -15.26 10.37 14.87
CA LEU A 283 -16.03 11.61 14.90
C LEU A 283 -17.46 11.43 14.35
N LEU A 284 -17.64 10.70 13.25
CA LEU A 284 -18.98 10.39 12.72
C LEU A 284 -19.81 9.54 13.69
N ARG A 285 -19.18 8.55 14.35
CA ARG A 285 -19.83 7.77 15.41
C ARG A 285 -20.27 8.63 16.59
N LYS A 286 -19.44 9.60 17.00
CA LYS A 286 -19.80 10.60 18.03
C LYS A 286 -20.99 11.47 17.61
N GLN A 287 -21.18 11.71 16.31
CA GLN A 287 -22.35 12.39 15.76
C GLN A 287 -23.61 11.49 15.65
N GLY A 288 -23.54 10.23 16.07
CA GLY A 288 -24.67 9.30 16.08
C GLY A 288 -24.85 8.49 14.79
N TYR A 289 -23.90 8.54 13.85
CA TYR A 289 -23.90 7.65 12.70
C TYR A 289 -23.41 6.25 13.07
N THR A 290 -23.95 5.25 12.42
CA THR A 290 -23.37 3.92 12.37
C THR A 290 -22.30 3.90 11.28
N VAL A 291 -21.04 3.64 11.67
CA VAL A 291 -19.93 3.51 10.73
C VAL A 291 -19.34 2.11 10.86
N LYS A 292 -19.56 1.26 9.84
CA LYS A 292 -19.20 -0.18 9.86
C LYS A 292 -18.17 -0.50 8.78
N PRO A 293 -17.20 -1.38 9.07
CA PRO A 293 -16.25 -1.80 8.06
C PRO A 293 -16.98 -2.63 6.99
N ILE A 294 -16.62 -2.41 5.74
CA ILE A 294 -16.98 -3.28 4.62
C ILE A 294 -15.76 -4.14 4.32
N GLU A 295 -15.97 -5.43 4.10
CA GLU A 295 -14.90 -6.30 3.64
C GLU A 295 -14.41 -5.83 2.26
N ASN A 296 -13.17 -5.38 2.23
CA ASN A 296 -12.52 -4.83 1.04
C ASN A 296 -11.22 -5.57 0.76
N LYS A 297 -11.25 -6.89 0.90
CA LYS A 297 -10.14 -7.75 0.50
C LYS A 297 -10.31 -8.13 -0.95
N GLN A 298 -9.22 -8.46 -1.63
CA GLN A 298 -9.31 -9.00 -2.97
C GLN A 298 -10.25 -10.21 -2.96
N GLU A 299 -11.32 -10.16 -3.76
CA GLU A 299 -11.93 -11.39 -4.24
C GLU A 299 -10.88 -12.06 -5.11
N ILE A 300 -10.26 -13.11 -4.60
CA ILE A 300 -9.71 -14.13 -5.49
C ILE A 300 -10.94 -14.68 -6.22
N LYS A 301 -11.21 -14.19 -7.43
CA LYS A 301 -12.22 -14.79 -8.31
C LYS A 301 -11.72 -16.18 -8.67
N ASN A 302 -12.00 -17.13 -7.78
CA ASN A 302 -11.98 -18.55 -8.06
C ASN A 302 -13.05 -18.80 -9.12
N ASN A 303 -12.72 -18.60 -10.39
CA ASN A 303 -13.36 -19.33 -11.48
C ASN A 303 -12.87 -20.78 -11.45
N THR A 304 -13.04 -21.41 -10.30
CA THR A 304 -12.79 -22.80 -10.06
C THR A 304 -14.05 -23.26 -9.38
N THR A 305 -14.88 -23.97 -10.15
CA THR A 305 -15.81 -24.96 -9.60
C THR A 305 -15.19 -25.57 -8.35
N VAL A 306 -15.99 -25.61 -7.29
CA VAL A 306 -15.66 -26.23 -6.00
C VAL A 306 -15.39 -27.72 -6.26
N SER A 307 -14.16 -28.03 -6.69
CA SER A 307 -13.64 -29.38 -6.85
C SER A 307 -12.11 -29.46 -6.90
N GLU A 308 -11.35 -28.35 -7.01
CA GLU A 308 -9.89 -28.43 -7.24
C GLU A 308 -8.99 -27.74 -6.20
N SER A 309 -9.53 -27.01 -5.21
CA SER A 309 -8.71 -26.27 -4.24
C SER A 309 -7.95 -27.12 -3.20
N ASN A 310 -8.06 -28.46 -3.25
CA ASN A 310 -7.34 -29.37 -2.35
C ASN A 310 -6.28 -30.25 -3.04
N ALA A 311 -5.99 -30.05 -4.33
CA ALA A 311 -5.07 -30.93 -5.06
C ALA A 311 -3.63 -30.93 -4.49
N ASN A 312 -3.16 -29.79 -3.97
CA ASN A 312 -1.78 -29.65 -3.48
C ASN A 312 -1.61 -29.97 -1.98
N GLN A 313 -2.65 -29.91 -1.15
CA GLN A 313 -2.52 -30.08 0.31
C GLN A 313 -2.12 -31.51 0.72
N HIS A 314 -2.35 -32.49 -0.14
CA HIS A 314 -1.98 -33.89 0.07
C HIS A 314 -0.78 -34.36 -0.77
N ASN A 315 -0.14 -33.45 -1.52
CA ASN A 315 0.97 -33.78 -2.40
C ASN A 315 2.32 -33.60 -1.70
N GLU A 316 3.09 -34.68 -1.54
CA GLU A 316 4.41 -34.65 -0.89
C GLU A 316 5.41 -33.73 -1.61
N ILE A 317 5.31 -33.60 -2.93
CA ILE A 317 6.14 -32.66 -3.71
C ILE A 317 5.78 -31.22 -3.39
N ALA A 318 4.49 -30.91 -3.22
CA ALA A 318 4.06 -29.57 -2.83
C ALA A 318 4.57 -29.20 -1.42
N LYS A 319 4.52 -30.14 -0.47
CA LYS A 319 5.08 -29.94 0.89
C LYS A 319 6.58 -29.67 0.88
N LEU A 320 7.31 -30.37 0.01
CA LEU A 320 8.73 -30.10 -0.18
C LEU A 320 8.94 -28.73 -0.84
N LEU A 321 8.12 -28.35 -1.82
CA LEU A 321 8.28 -27.09 -2.54
C LEU A 321 7.95 -25.84 -1.70
N ILE A 322 6.97 -25.93 -0.80
CA ILE A 322 6.52 -24.81 0.07
C ILE A 322 7.60 -24.47 1.11
N ARG A 323 8.50 -23.57 0.72
CA ARG A 323 9.54 -22.93 1.54
C ARG A 323 10.22 -21.84 0.72
N LYS A 324 11.22 -21.20 1.31
CA LYS A 324 12.11 -20.26 0.63
C LYS A 324 13.32 -21.01 0.04
N TRP A 325 13.68 -20.64 -1.17
CA TRP A 325 14.76 -21.22 -1.97
C TRP A 325 15.69 -20.12 -2.45
N LYS A 326 16.97 -20.44 -2.63
CA LYS A 326 17.92 -19.58 -3.36
C LYS A 326 18.70 -20.40 -4.39
N PRO A 327 19.20 -19.81 -5.48
CA PRO A 327 20.07 -20.52 -6.41
C PRO A 327 21.31 -21.07 -5.69
N ASP A 328 21.72 -22.28 -6.05
CA ASP A 328 22.98 -22.85 -5.60
C ASP A 328 24.15 -22.07 -6.20
N GLU A 329 25.22 -21.86 -5.45
CA GLU A 329 26.38 -21.09 -5.92
C GLU A 329 27.00 -21.69 -7.19
N SER A 330 26.91 -23.02 -7.38
CA SER A 330 27.44 -23.70 -8.55
C SER A 330 26.76 -23.32 -9.87
N VAL A 331 25.51 -22.83 -9.84
CA VAL A 331 24.78 -22.45 -11.06
C VAL A 331 24.86 -20.95 -11.39
N ILE A 332 25.35 -20.12 -10.46
CA ILE A 332 25.43 -18.66 -10.63
C ILE A 332 26.23 -18.26 -11.88
N PRO A 333 27.42 -18.83 -12.17
CA PRO A 333 28.18 -18.43 -13.36
C PRO A 333 27.40 -18.65 -14.66
N GLN A 334 26.68 -19.77 -14.77
CA GLN A 334 25.86 -20.05 -15.95
C GLN A 334 24.64 -19.12 -16.02
N MET A 335 24.01 -18.80 -14.89
CA MET A 335 22.89 -17.85 -14.84
C MET A 335 23.31 -16.45 -15.29
N VAL A 336 24.52 -16.01 -14.94
CA VAL A 336 25.09 -14.73 -15.41
C VAL A 336 25.17 -14.71 -16.93
N GLU A 337 25.74 -15.74 -17.55
CA GLU A 337 25.82 -15.82 -19.02
C GLU A 337 24.44 -15.86 -19.68
N ASP A 338 23.49 -16.59 -19.07
CA ASP A 338 22.12 -16.70 -19.58
C ASP A 338 21.39 -15.36 -19.56
N VAL A 339 21.56 -14.57 -18.49
CA VAL A 339 21.00 -13.21 -18.39
C VAL A 339 21.62 -12.30 -19.44
N ILE A 340 22.95 -12.32 -19.59
CA ILE A 340 23.66 -11.49 -20.57
C ILE A 340 23.22 -11.85 -21.99
N GLU A 341 23.14 -13.14 -22.33
CA GLU A 341 22.67 -13.60 -23.64
C GLU A 341 21.21 -13.21 -23.88
N GLY A 342 20.35 -13.32 -22.87
CA GLY A 342 18.96 -12.88 -22.94
C GLY A 342 18.84 -11.38 -23.20
N VAL A 343 19.69 -10.56 -22.57
CA VAL A 343 19.76 -9.11 -22.81
C VAL A 343 20.32 -8.83 -24.20
N ARG A 344 21.37 -9.54 -24.65
CA ARG A 344 22.03 -9.37 -25.95
C ARG A 344 21.05 -9.48 -27.11
N LYS A 345 20.06 -10.39 -27.01
CA LYS A 345 18.98 -10.56 -28.00
C LYS A 345 18.04 -9.36 -28.11
N ARG A 346 17.99 -8.49 -27.09
CA ARG A 346 17.11 -7.30 -27.04
C ARG A 346 17.89 -6.00 -27.21
N ASP A 347 19.09 -5.93 -26.62
CA ASP A 347 19.97 -4.76 -26.58
C ASP A 347 21.44 -5.21 -26.45
N ALA A 348 22.18 -5.13 -27.56
CA ALA A 348 23.59 -5.51 -27.61
C ALA A 348 24.50 -4.54 -26.82
N GLY A 349 24.13 -3.26 -26.69
CA GLY A 349 24.89 -2.26 -25.95
C GLY A 349 24.79 -2.52 -24.44
N GLN A 350 23.58 -2.78 -23.96
CA GLN A 350 23.34 -3.14 -22.56
C GLN A 350 24.00 -4.48 -22.19
N ALA A 351 23.99 -5.45 -23.10
CA ALA A 351 24.69 -6.72 -22.87
C ALA A 351 26.21 -6.53 -22.70
N LYS A 352 26.82 -5.67 -23.52
CA LYS A 352 28.26 -5.33 -23.41
C LYS A 352 28.59 -4.65 -22.08
N GLN A 353 27.68 -3.82 -21.55
CA GLN A 353 27.84 -3.24 -20.21
C GLN A 353 27.77 -4.32 -19.11
N LEU A 354 26.84 -5.26 -19.22
CA LEU A 354 26.70 -6.37 -18.26
C LEU A 354 27.91 -7.33 -18.32
N GLU A 355 28.52 -7.53 -19.48
CA GLU A 355 29.78 -8.28 -19.60
C GLU A 355 30.90 -7.68 -18.74
N GLY A 356 30.98 -6.35 -18.65
CA GLY A 356 31.92 -5.65 -17.76
C GLY A 356 31.56 -5.72 -16.27
N GLN A 357 30.36 -6.20 -15.93
CA GLN A 357 29.81 -6.22 -14.56
C GLN A 357 29.41 -7.64 -14.09
N LYS A 358 29.96 -8.69 -14.69
CA LYS A 358 29.62 -10.10 -14.37
C LYS A 358 29.69 -10.43 -12.89
N MET A 359 30.67 -9.91 -12.16
CA MET A 359 30.83 -10.15 -10.73
C MET A 359 29.70 -9.51 -9.90
N LEU A 360 29.30 -8.29 -10.24
CA LEU A 360 28.16 -7.62 -9.59
C LEU A 360 26.86 -8.36 -9.90
N LEU A 361 26.67 -8.77 -11.16
CA LEU A 361 25.51 -9.56 -11.58
C LEU A 361 25.47 -10.92 -10.86
N ALA A 362 26.60 -11.60 -10.69
CA ALA A 362 26.70 -12.84 -9.91
C ALA A 362 26.28 -12.62 -8.44
N GLN A 363 26.73 -11.53 -7.82
CA GLN A 363 26.36 -11.17 -6.45
C GLN A 363 24.87 -10.81 -6.32
N MET A 364 24.27 -10.19 -7.34
CA MET A 364 22.83 -9.95 -7.35
C MET A 364 22.06 -11.26 -7.47
N LEU A 365 22.47 -12.15 -8.37
CA LEU A 365 21.80 -13.43 -8.62
C LEU A 365 21.92 -14.40 -7.43
N SER A 366 23.02 -14.36 -6.67
CA SER A 366 23.18 -15.17 -5.46
C SER A 366 22.26 -14.75 -4.32
N ASN A 367 21.79 -13.49 -4.34
CA ASN A 367 20.83 -12.96 -3.37
C ASN A 367 19.37 -13.13 -3.80
N VAL A 368 19.10 -13.65 -5.01
CA VAL A 368 17.74 -13.93 -5.44
C VAL A 368 17.15 -15.04 -4.59
N THR A 369 15.92 -14.83 -4.12
CA THR A 369 15.20 -15.88 -3.38
C THR A 369 13.84 -16.14 -4.00
N THR A 370 13.36 -17.38 -3.94
CA THR A 370 12.02 -17.77 -4.39
C THR A 370 11.30 -18.46 -3.25
N GLU A 371 10.17 -17.94 -2.81
CA GLU A 371 9.33 -18.50 -1.76
C GLU A 371 8.04 -19.03 -2.38
N TYR A 372 7.73 -20.31 -2.14
CA TYR A 372 6.43 -20.90 -2.45
C TYR A 372 5.62 -21.05 -1.16
N LYS A 373 4.35 -20.64 -1.20
CA LYS A 373 3.48 -20.56 -0.02
C LYS A 373 2.33 -21.57 -0.09
N THR A 374 1.78 -21.88 1.09
CA THR A 374 0.67 -22.83 1.28
C THR A 374 -0.63 -22.38 0.62
N ASP A 375 -0.77 -21.10 0.31
CA ASP A 375 -1.92 -20.51 -0.39
C ASP A 375 -1.78 -20.56 -1.93
N ASN A 376 -0.86 -21.38 -2.44
CA ASN A 376 -0.52 -21.49 -3.87
C ASN A 376 0.00 -20.17 -4.49
N THR A 377 0.54 -19.25 -3.68
CA THR A 377 1.25 -18.08 -4.18
C THR A 377 2.77 -18.27 -4.13
N PHE A 378 3.50 -17.59 -5.01
CA PHE A 378 4.96 -17.52 -4.95
C PHE A 378 5.45 -16.08 -4.97
N PHE A 379 6.62 -15.85 -4.39
CA PHE A 379 7.32 -14.58 -4.40
C PHE A 379 8.78 -14.80 -4.77
N VAL A 380 9.28 -14.09 -5.78
CA VAL A 380 10.70 -14.06 -6.15
C VAL A 380 11.25 -12.70 -5.76
N ASP A 381 12.13 -12.68 -4.77
CA ASP A 381 12.86 -11.49 -4.37
C ASP A 381 14.06 -11.31 -5.32
N ILE A 382 13.94 -10.37 -6.24
CA ILE A 382 15.02 -9.94 -7.11
C ILE A 382 15.32 -8.48 -6.76
N PRO A 383 16.57 -8.10 -6.48
CA PRO A 383 16.91 -6.72 -6.18
C PRO A 383 16.36 -5.76 -7.23
N ASN A 384 15.53 -4.81 -6.78
CA ASN A 384 14.85 -3.78 -7.60
C ASN A 384 13.77 -4.29 -8.59
N ASN A 385 13.43 -5.58 -8.61
CA ASN A 385 12.38 -6.10 -9.50
C ASN A 385 11.70 -7.39 -8.95
N PRO A 386 11.06 -7.34 -7.78
CA PRO A 386 10.42 -8.51 -7.21
C PRO A 386 9.28 -9.02 -8.11
N GLN A 387 9.14 -10.34 -8.20
CA GLN A 387 8.08 -10.98 -8.97
C GLN A 387 7.17 -11.78 -8.04
N SER A 388 5.89 -11.88 -8.38
CA SER A 388 4.95 -12.70 -7.63
C SER A 388 3.87 -13.25 -8.55
N GLY A 389 3.10 -14.19 -8.04
CA GLY A 389 2.02 -14.81 -8.79
C GLY A 389 1.49 -16.05 -8.10
N THR A 390 0.79 -16.89 -8.86
CA THR A 390 0.32 -18.19 -8.39
C THR A 390 1.18 -19.31 -8.93
N TRP A 391 1.23 -20.42 -8.21
CA TRP A 391 1.89 -21.63 -8.67
C TRP A 391 0.97 -22.83 -8.48
N LYS A 392 1.19 -23.85 -9.30
CA LYS A 392 0.62 -25.18 -9.13
C LYS A 392 1.59 -26.24 -9.62
N LEU A 393 1.36 -27.48 -9.23
CA LEU A 393 1.99 -28.62 -9.88
C LEU A 393 1.16 -29.06 -11.10
N SER A 394 1.81 -29.66 -12.09
CA SER A 394 1.11 -30.47 -13.10
C SER A 394 0.41 -31.66 -12.43
N GLU A 395 -0.55 -32.28 -13.12
CA GLU A 395 -1.31 -33.43 -12.60
C GLU A 395 -0.41 -34.59 -12.16
N ASP A 396 0.68 -34.83 -12.90
CA ASP A 396 1.68 -35.86 -12.58
C ASP A 396 2.76 -35.40 -11.57
N SER A 397 2.64 -34.17 -11.05
CA SER A 397 3.57 -33.54 -10.11
C SER A 397 5.01 -33.39 -10.60
N LYS A 398 5.25 -33.50 -11.91
CA LYS A 398 6.59 -33.35 -12.50
C LYS A 398 6.92 -31.94 -12.95
N GLN A 399 5.97 -31.01 -12.92
CA GLN A 399 6.18 -29.65 -13.37
C GLN A 399 5.65 -28.64 -12.35
N ILE A 400 6.43 -27.59 -12.14
CA ILE A 400 6.00 -26.37 -11.44
C ILE A 400 5.50 -25.41 -12.51
N ILE A 401 4.23 -25.06 -12.44
CA ILE A 401 3.61 -24.10 -13.35
C ILE A 401 3.38 -22.82 -12.54
N ARG A 402 4.08 -21.75 -12.89
CA ARG A 402 3.95 -20.43 -12.28
C ARG A 402 3.24 -19.49 -13.24
N LYS A 403 2.29 -18.73 -12.72
CA LYS A 403 1.60 -17.67 -13.45
C LYS A 403 1.85 -16.35 -12.73
N ASP A 404 2.54 -15.43 -13.39
CA ASP A 404 2.82 -14.12 -12.80
C ASP A 404 1.55 -13.25 -12.72
N THR A 405 1.65 -12.09 -12.05
CA THR A 405 0.54 -11.13 -11.92
C THR A 405 0.03 -10.58 -13.26
N ASN A 406 0.81 -10.68 -14.34
CA ASN A 406 0.41 -10.29 -15.68
C ASN A 406 -0.24 -11.44 -16.46
N GLY A 407 -0.41 -12.60 -15.82
CA GLY A 407 -1.00 -13.79 -16.43
C GLY A 407 -0.03 -14.59 -17.31
N LYS A 408 1.26 -14.24 -17.36
CA LYS A 408 2.26 -14.99 -18.13
C LYS A 408 2.63 -16.25 -17.37
N GLU A 409 2.52 -17.38 -18.06
CA GLU A 409 2.85 -18.68 -17.51
C GLU A 409 4.31 -19.05 -17.79
N SER A 410 4.94 -19.68 -16.82
CA SER A 410 6.27 -20.29 -16.91
C SER A 410 6.20 -21.70 -16.33
N VAL A 411 6.86 -22.64 -17.02
CA VAL A 411 6.83 -24.05 -16.65
C VAL A 411 8.25 -24.50 -16.38
N ASN A 412 8.44 -25.16 -15.24
CA ASN A 412 9.69 -25.74 -14.82
C ASN A 412 9.51 -27.23 -14.56
N GLU A 413 10.26 -28.08 -15.24
CA GLU A 413 10.24 -29.53 -15.04
C GLU A 413 11.08 -29.89 -13.82
N ILE A 414 10.53 -30.64 -12.86
CA ILE A 414 11.21 -31.07 -11.63
C ILE A 414 12.03 -32.31 -11.96
N LEU A 415 13.35 -32.22 -11.77
CA LEU A 415 14.27 -33.35 -11.90
C LEU A 415 14.55 -34.01 -10.54
N GLU A 416 14.61 -33.21 -9.48
CA GLU A 416 14.91 -33.66 -8.12
C GLU A 416 14.29 -32.65 -7.14
N ILE A 417 13.67 -33.12 -6.06
CA ILE A 417 13.24 -32.27 -4.95
C ILE A 417 13.38 -33.02 -3.63
N THR A 418 14.00 -32.38 -2.66
CA THR A 418 14.17 -32.83 -1.27
C THR A 418 13.86 -31.67 -0.33
N ASP A 419 14.01 -31.87 0.98
CA ASP A 419 13.88 -30.81 1.97
C ASP A 419 14.95 -29.72 1.86
N LYS A 420 16.07 -30.01 1.19
CA LYS A 420 17.25 -29.13 1.08
C LYS A 420 17.56 -28.66 -0.33
N LYS A 421 17.08 -29.38 -1.35
CA LYS A 421 17.53 -29.18 -2.74
C LYS A 421 16.38 -29.32 -3.71
N LEU A 422 16.32 -28.42 -4.68
CA LEU A 422 15.39 -28.44 -5.79
C LEU A 422 16.17 -28.29 -7.10
N VAL A 423 15.96 -29.22 -8.03
CA VAL A 423 16.58 -29.20 -9.36
C VAL A 423 15.49 -29.17 -10.40
N VAL A 424 15.53 -28.16 -11.27
CA VAL A 424 14.53 -27.98 -12.32
C VAL A 424 15.17 -27.76 -13.69
N LEU A 425 14.43 -28.05 -14.76
CA LEU A 425 14.70 -27.54 -16.09
C LEU A 425 13.79 -26.34 -16.37
N ASN A 426 14.34 -25.30 -16.98
CA ASN A 426 13.54 -24.18 -17.51
C ASN A 426 12.99 -24.47 -18.92
N SER A 427 12.27 -23.51 -19.49
CA SER A 427 11.71 -23.59 -20.85
C SER A 427 12.76 -23.82 -21.94
N ASP A 428 14.00 -23.40 -21.71
CA ASP A 428 15.14 -23.57 -22.62
C ASP A 428 15.91 -24.88 -22.35
N LYS A 429 15.33 -25.80 -21.56
CA LYS A 429 15.95 -27.07 -21.13
C LYS A 429 17.29 -26.92 -20.40
N LYS A 430 17.52 -25.76 -19.77
CA LYS A 430 18.68 -25.52 -18.90
C LYS A 430 18.37 -25.92 -17.47
N LYS A 431 19.33 -26.58 -16.84
CA LYS A 431 19.26 -27.05 -15.45
C LYS A 431 19.54 -25.90 -14.49
N ILE A 432 18.66 -25.73 -13.51
CA ILE A 432 18.81 -24.77 -12.42
C ILE A 432 18.72 -25.55 -11.10
N VAL A 433 19.65 -25.26 -10.19
CA VAL A 433 19.71 -25.88 -8.87
C VAL A 433 19.42 -24.81 -7.83
N PHE A 434 18.53 -25.12 -6.90
CA PHE A 434 18.18 -24.30 -5.76
C PHE A 434 18.44 -25.07 -4.47
N ILE A 435 18.80 -24.32 -3.44
CA ILE A 435 18.95 -24.80 -2.06
C ILE A 435 17.91 -24.13 -1.16
N ALA A 436 17.36 -24.89 -0.22
CA ALA A 436 16.39 -24.38 0.73
C ALA A 436 17.07 -23.38 1.70
N LEU A 437 16.31 -22.35 2.10
CA LEU A 437 16.70 -21.35 3.08
C LEU A 437 16.07 -21.59 4.44
#